data_AF-A0A2I0TBL3-F1
#
_entry.id   AF-A0A2I0TBL3-F1
#
_cell.length_a   1.000
_cell.length_b   1.000
_cell.length_c   1.000
_cell.angle_alpha   90.00
_cell.angle_beta   90.00
_cell.angle_gamma   90.00
#
_symmetry.space_group_name_H-M   'P 1'
#
loop_
_entity.id
_entity.type
_entity.pdbx_description
1 polymer ?
#
loop_
_entity_poly.entity_id
_entity_poly.type
_entity_poly.pdbx_seq_one_letter_code
_entity_poly.pdbx_strand_id
1 'polypeptide(L)' 'MWIQVRTIDGTETHTIDDLSRLTKIECLREKIQKTFCVSPDRQRLFYRGKQLISPEALNLHLVLVVLRTID' A
#
# COMPACT_ATOMS: atom_id res chain seq x y z
N MET A 1 4.81 -11.81 -5.89
CA MET A 1 4.95 -10.46 -6.48
C MET A 1 5.33 -9.49 -5.37
N TRP A 2 5.91 -8.34 -5.71
CA TRP A 2 6.24 -7.30 -4.75
C TRP A 2 5.78 -5.94 -5.28
N ILE A 3 5.61 -4.99 -4.38
CA ILE A 3 5.40 -3.57 -4.68
C ILE A 3 6.35 -2.75 -3.81
N GLN A 4 6.69 -1.53 -4.24
CA GLN A 4 7.28 -0.56 -3.33
C GLN A 4 6.17 0.28 -2.72
N VAL A 5 6.26 0.54 -1.43
CA VAL A 5 5.42 1.49 -0.72
C VAL A 5 6.32 2.63 -0.25
N ARG A 6 5.91 3.88 -0.48
CA ARG A 6 6.60 5.05 0.08
C ARG A 6 5.65 5.92 0.87
N THR A 7 6.16 6.66 1.85
CA THR A 7 5.40 7.74 2.48
C THR A 7 5.22 8.92 1.50
N ILE A 8 4.15 9.69 1.68
CA ILE A 8 3.81 10.81 0.80
C ILE A 8 4.87 11.91 0.78
N ASP A 9 5.52 12.16 1.91
CA ASP A 9 6.64 13.07 2.08
C ASP A 9 7.95 12.50 1.52
N GLY A 10 7.99 11.19 1.23
CA GLY A 10 9.09 10.51 0.57
C GLY A 10 10.26 10.12 1.49
N THR A 11 10.15 10.31 2.80
CA THR A 11 11.23 9.96 3.75
C THR A 11 11.43 8.46 3.93
N GLU A 12 10.35 7.66 3.87
CA GLU A 12 10.43 6.20 4.00
C GLU A 12 9.97 5.50 2.72
N THR A 13 10.68 4.45 2.33
CA THR A 13 10.31 3.56 1.23
C THR A 13 10.69 2.14 1.57
N HIS A 14 9.73 1.22 1.48
CA HIS A 14 9.95 -0.20 1.73
C HIS A 14 9.33 -1.04 0.62
N THR A 15 9.94 -2.20 0.37
CA THR A 15 9.34 -3.22 -0.49
C THR A 15 8.38 -4.07 0.34
N ILE A 16 7.15 -4.24 -0.12
CA ILE A 16 6.17 -5.18 0.43
C ILE A 16 6.08 -6.36 -0.53
N ASP A 17 6.51 -7.53 -0.07
CA ASP A 17 6.57 -8.77 -0.84
C ASP A 17 5.46 -9.77 -0.45
N ASP A 18 5.56 -10.98 -1.01
CA ASP A 18 4.57 -12.05 -0.84
C ASP A 18 3.13 -11.57 -1.17
N LEU A 19 3.01 -10.93 -2.33
CA LEU A 19 1.73 -10.51 -2.91
C LEU A 19 1.37 -11.39 -4.11
N SER A 20 0.08 -11.55 -4.38
CA SER A 20 -0.46 -12.16 -5.59
C SER A 20 -1.39 -11.20 -6.33
N ARG A 21 -1.78 -11.52 -7.57
CA ARG A 21 -2.78 -10.75 -8.31
C ARG A 21 -4.17 -10.76 -7.65
N LEU A 22 -4.37 -11.63 -6.66
CA LEU A 22 -5.61 -11.79 -5.90
C LEU A 22 -5.54 -11.14 -4.51
N THR A 23 -4.39 -10.56 -4.13
CA THR A 23 -4.26 -9.90 -2.84
C THR A 23 -5.25 -8.74 -2.76
N LYS A 24 -6.09 -8.75 -1.72
CA LYS A 24 -7.05 -7.66 -1.45
C LYS A 24 -6.34 -6.47 -0.83
N ILE A 25 -6.92 -5.28 -0.99
CA ILE A 25 -6.42 -4.05 -0.36
C ILE A 25 -6.34 -4.18 1.16
N GLU A 26 -7.29 -4.86 1.81
CA GLU A 26 -7.29 -5.08 3.26
C GLU A 26 -6.04 -5.83 3.72
N CYS A 27 -5.70 -6.95 3.05
CA CYS A 27 -4.48 -7.71 3.35
C CYS A 27 -3.21 -6.88 3.08
N LEU A 28 -3.21 -6.02 2.05
CA LEU A 28 -2.09 -5.12 1.80
C LEU A 28 -1.91 -4.11 2.94
N ARG A 29 -3.01 -3.55 3.46
CA ARG A 29 -2.96 -2.60 4.59
C ARG A 29 -2.38 -3.24 5.84
N GLU A 30 -2.71 -4.50 6.12
CA GLU A 30 -2.10 -5.24 7.24
C GLU A 30 -0.59 -5.41 7.08
N LYS A 31 -0.12 -5.76 5.87
CA LYS A 31 1.33 -5.83 5.59
C LYS A 31 1.99 -4.46 5.77
N ILE A 32 1.37 -3.39 5.29
CA ILE A 32 1.86 -2.01 5.47
C ILE A 32 1.90 -1.62 6.96
N GLN A 33 0.91 -2.01 7.77
CA GLN A 33 0.92 -1.73 9.21
C GLN A 33 2.14 -2.36 9.88
N LYS A 34 2.50 -3.59 9.51
CA LYS A 34 3.67 -4.27 10.08
C LYS A 34 5.00 -3.59 9.71
N THR A 35 5.08 -2.96 8.54
CA THR A 35 6.31 -2.33 8.04
C THR A 35 6.44 -0.87 8.45
N PHE A 36 5.35 -0.09 8.38
CA PHE A 36 5.34 1.36 8.62
C PHE A 36 4.76 1.73 9.99
N CYS A 37 4.29 0.76 10.78
CA CYS A 37 3.67 0.98 12.09
C CYS A 37 2.44 1.92 12.07
N VAL A 38 1.72 1.97 10.95
CA VAL A 38 0.49 2.77 10.77
C VAL A 38 -0.74 1.87 10.72
N SER A 39 -1.72 2.12 11.59
CA SER A 39 -2.97 1.36 11.62
C SER A 39 -3.74 1.43 10.29
N PRO A 40 -4.38 0.32 9.83
CA PRO A 40 -5.05 0.25 8.52
C PRO A 40 -6.07 1.35 8.24
N ASP A 41 -6.78 1.83 9.27
CA ASP A 41 -7.75 2.92 9.21
C ASP A 41 -7.11 4.28 8.90
N ARG A 42 -5.85 4.48 9.30
CA ARG A 42 -5.07 5.70 9.05
C ARG A 42 -4.34 5.70 7.71
N GLN A 43 -4.39 4.59 6.98
CA GLN A 43 -3.70 4.45 5.70
C GLN A 43 -4.56 4.95 4.54
N ARG A 44 -4.04 5.91 3.77
CA ARG A 44 -4.56 6.27 2.44
C ARG A 44 -3.56 5.89 1.37
N LEU A 45 -3.90 4.86 0.60
CA LEU A 45 -3.05 4.30 -0.43
C LEU A 45 -3.37 4.91 -1.80
N PHE A 46 -2.34 5.29 -2.56
CA PHE A 46 -2.49 5.86 -3.90
C PHE A 46 -1.64 5.12 -4.92
N TYR A 47 -2.20 4.94 -6.12
CA TYR A 47 -1.50 4.43 -7.30
C TYR A 47 -1.86 5.28 -8.52
N ARG A 48 -0.85 5.77 -9.26
CA ARG A 48 -1.02 6.63 -10.44
C ARG A 48 -2.02 7.78 -10.20
N GLY A 49 -1.93 8.41 -9.02
CA GLY A 49 -2.80 9.50 -8.60
C GLY A 49 -4.22 9.09 -8.18
N LYS A 50 -4.58 7.81 -8.27
CA LYS A 50 -5.89 7.30 -7.83
C LYS A 50 -5.76 6.69 -6.44
N GLN A 51 -6.68 7.05 -5.55
CA GLN A 51 -6.79 6.38 -4.25
C GLN A 51 -7.26 4.93 -4.47
N LEU A 52 -6.62 4.00 -3.77
CA LEU A 52 -7.03 2.59 -3.75
C LEU A 52 -8.12 2.43 -2.67
N ILE A 53 -9.37 2.49 -3.10
CA ILE A 53 -10.57 2.44 -2.23
C ILE A 53 -11.31 1.10 -2.39
N SER A 54 -11.22 0.47 -3.57
CA SER A 54 -12.01 -0.71 -3.91
C SER A 54 -11.52 -1.98 -3.20
N PRO A 55 -12.42 -2.88 -2.77
CA PRO A 55 -12.08 -4.19 -2.21
C PRO A 55 -11.59 -5.19 -3.27
N GLU A 56 -11.52 -4.77 -4.53
CA GLU A 56 -11.09 -5.59 -5.66
C GLU A 56 -9.60 -5.95 -5.56
N ALA A 57 -9.26 -7.06 -6.19
CA ALA A 57 -7.92 -7.62 -6.13
C ALA A 57 -6.88 -6.71 -6.81
N LEU A 58 -5.68 -6.68 -6.23
CA LEU A 58 -4.56 -5.85 -6.67
C LEU A 58 -4.00 -6.32 -8.02
N ASN A 59 -4.37 -5.66 -9.12
CA ASN A 59 -3.76 -5.93 -10.44
C ASN A 59 -2.68 -4.89 -10.78
N LEU A 60 -1.56 -4.96 -10.07
CA LEU A 60 -0.47 -3.99 -10.14
C LEU A 60 0.82 -4.69 -10.59
N HIS A 61 1.23 -4.51 -11.85
CA HIS A 61 2.53 -4.95 -12.35
C HIS A 61 3.56 -3.84 -12.08
N LEU A 62 4.52 -4.07 -11.17
CA LEU A 62 5.60 -3.13 -10.80
C LEU A 62 5.09 -1.75 -10.36
N VAL A 63 4.63 -1.68 -9.11
CA VAL A 63 3.93 -0.49 -8.63
C VAL A 63 4.56 0.09 -7.38
N LEU A 64 4.74 1.41 -7.44
CA LEU A 64 4.89 2.25 -6.26
C LEU A 64 3.50 2.63 -5.74
N VAL A 65 3.22 2.26 -4.51
CA VAL A 65 2.08 2.76 -3.73
C VAL A 65 2.56 3.88 -2.82
N VAL A 66 1.82 4.98 -2.79
CA VAL A 66 2.10 6.08 -1.87
C VAL A 66 1.14 5.99 -0.69
N LEU A 67 1.69 5.98 0.52
CA LEU A 67 0.97 6.00 1.79
C LEU A 67 0.90 7.43 2.32
N ARG A 68 -0.32 7.92 2.55
CA ARG A 68 -0.56 9.12 3.36
C ARG A 68 -1.19 8.70 4.68
N THR A 69 -0.64 9.20 5.78
CA THR A 69 -1.21 9.08 7.12
C THR A 69 -2.24 10.19 7.35
N ILE A 70 -3.25 9.90 8.15
CA ILE A 70 -4.14 10.90 8.76
C ILE A 70 -3.82 10.92 10.25
N ASP A 71 -3.50 12.11 10.76
CA ASP A 71 -3.29 12.40 12.18
C ASP A 71 -4.58 12.31 12.99
#